data_AF-A0A439M476-F1
#
_entry.id   AF-A0A439M476-F1
#
_cell.length_a   1.000
_cell.length_b   1.000
_cell.length_c   1.000
_cell.angle_alpha   90.00
_cell.angle_beta   90.00
_cell.angle_gamma   90.00
#
_symmetry.space_group_name_H-M   'P 1'
#
loop_
_entity.id
_entity.type
_entity.pdbx_description
1 polymer ?
#
loop_
_entity_poly.entity_id
_entity_poly.type
_entity_poly.pdbx_seq_one_letter_code
_entity_poly.pdbx_strand_id
1 'polypeptide(L)'
;METAPSLTNIEPTFGSTDRARTVFERPLIHPPLIPDFVRRAKQVFVSTDNRFGAAARLLSALWREEQKLPIGAFIVGTKGDTRRIRLGSRISPAAARAGANFMTSDVMALAKAELLFREPGSVWDEERLWTNLLSSQALTVNLWAPMAFDLTLASAVWKSLLPDFVQTVTRIRFEHSPGRFQENYFGDGTAFDVVAEVVTPEGEIAFVATEMKYVEEMLAPAARHRERYDETTRASGLYHDPEDPLLRRPGFEQLRREHVMAQLMVDHGLAARGKFITIAPRLNRRAIASSTMYAAELQDALGKTQHDDGRERVGFEAFTLEAIIRAIADAGEGEYASLLWARYCDFHRVVRHVMETIVTTPAGKAFDQTNLDAQVEA
;
A
#
# COMPACT_ATOMS: atom_id res chain seq x y z
N MET A 1 10.61 -0.50 44.45
CA MET A 1 11.93 -1.15 44.54
C MET A 1 11.82 -2.48 43.83
N GLU A 2 12.22 -2.49 42.56
CA GLU A 2 13.54 -3.01 42.11
C GLU A 2 13.46 -4.53 41.93
N THR A 3 13.75 -5.15 40.80
CA THR A 3 14.37 -4.73 39.53
C THR A 3 14.04 -5.82 38.50
N ALA A 4 13.64 -5.42 37.29
CA ALA A 4 13.55 -6.32 36.15
C ALA A 4 14.97 -6.63 35.62
N PRO A 5 15.26 -7.86 35.16
CA PRO A 5 16.58 -8.23 34.69
C PRO A 5 16.91 -7.59 33.34
N SER A 6 18.06 -6.94 33.34
CA SER A 6 18.83 -6.34 32.25
C SER A 6 18.99 -7.26 31.03
N LEU A 7 18.58 -6.78 29.85
CA LEU A 7 19.06 -7.28 28.57
C LEU A 7 20.51 -6.80 28.40
N THR A 8 21.44 -7.73 28.58
CA THR A 8 22.86 -7.52 28.39
C THR A 8 23.17 -7.10 26.95
N ASN A 9 23.83 -5.95 26.87
CA ASN A 9 24.54 -5.40 25.74
C ASN A 9 25.33 -6.48 24.97
N ILE A 10 25.01 -6.65 23.70
CA ILE A 10 26.01 -6.96 22.69
C ILE A 10 26.27 -5.64 21.98
N GLU A 11 27.23 -4.87 22.48
CA GLU A 11 27.77 -3.74 21.73
C GLU A 11 28.50 -4.29 20.50
N PRO A 12 28.07 -3.94 19.27
CA PRO A 12 28.93 -4.18 18.13
C PRO A 12 30.07 -3.17 18.22
N THR A 13 31.30 -3.67 18.26
CA THR A 13 32.55 -2.89 18.16
C THR A 13 32.70 -2.30 16.75
N PHE A 14 31.80 -1.39 16.39
CA PHE A 14 32.06 -0.45 15.31
C PHE A 14 32.96 0.64 15.89
N GLY A 15 34.13 0.84 15.27
CA GLY A 15 34.98 1.99 15.57
C GLY A 15 34.14 3.26 15.57
N SER A 16 34.18 3.97 16.70
CA SER A 16 33.47 5.21 16.99
C SER A 16 33.66 6.23 15.86
N THR A 17 32.76 6.18 14.89
CA THR A 17 32.51 7.26 13.96
C THR A 17 31.05 7.61 14.10
N ASP A 18 30.81 8.87 14.47
CA ASP A 18 29.50 9.50 14.66
C ASP A 18 28.49 9.12 13.56
N ARG A 19 28.99 8.87 12.33
CA ARG A 19 28.21 8.39 11.19
C ARG A 19 27.46 7.08 11.41
N ALA A 20 28.04 6.04 12.02
CA ALA A 20 27.38 4.73 12.11
C ALA A 20 26.17 4.72 13.08
N ARG A 21 26.27 5.46 14.21
CA ARG A 21 25.13 5.68 15.11
C ARG A 21 24.05 6.53 14.44
N THR A 22 24.42 7.58 13.71
CA THR A 22 23.44 8.46 13.05
C THR A 22 22.58 7.78 11.98
N VAL A 23 23.00 6.64 11.40
CA VAL A 23 22.20 5.92 10.38
C VAL A 23 20.91 5.33 10.95
N PHE A 24 20.90 4.94 12.23
CA PHE A 24 19.71 4.36 12.88
C PHE A 24 18.81 5.40 13.55
N GLU A 25 19.31 6.61 13.74
CA GLU A 25 18.60 7.73 14.38
C GLU A 25 17.96 8.68 13.36
N ARG A 26 18.41 8.66 12.10
CA ARG A 26 17.90 9.54 11.03
C ARG A 26 16.90 8.82 10.13
N PRO A 27 15.82 9.49 9.71
CA PRO A 27 14.91 8.93 8.72
C PRO A 27 15.65 8.56 7.42
N LEU A 28 15.42 7.34 6.93
CA LEU A 28 15.95 6.93 5.63
C LEU A 28 15.38 7.82 4.52
N ILE A 29 16.25 8.36 3.67
CA ILE A 29 15.86 9.16 2.48
C ILE A 29 15.64 8.25 1.26
N HIS A 30 16.32 7.10 1.24
CA HIS A 30 16.24 6.11 0.17
C HIS A 30 16.04 4.72 0.78
N PRO A 31 15.31 3.81 0.10
CA PRO A 31 15.25 2.42 0.51
C PRO A 31 16.67 1.85 0.60
N PRO A 32 16.99 0.95 1.55
CA PRO A 32 18.32 0.34 1.61
C PRO A 32 18.62 -0.45 0.33
N LEU A 33 19.88 -0.43 -0.13
CA LEU A 33 20.32 -1.36 -1.18
C LEU A 33 20.68 -2.68 -0.50
N ILE A 34 20.12 -3.79 -0.96
CA ILE A 34 20.31 -5.09 -0.34
C ILE A 34 21.16 -5.96 -1.27
N PRO A 35 22.34 -6.44 -0.82
CA PRO A 35 23.15 -7.36 -1.60
C PRO A 35 22.41 -8.66 -1.93
N ASP A 36 22.64 -9.22 -3.12
CA ASP A 36 21.91 -10.40 -3.58
C ASP A 36 22.14 -11.63 -2.70
N PHE A 37 23.35 -11.82 -2.13
CA PHE A 37 23.60 -12.92 -1.21
C PHE A 37 22.72 -12.84 0.05
N VAL A 38 22.43 -11.64 0.56
CA VAL A 38 21.50 -11.43 1.68
C VAL A 38 20.07 -11.76 1.25
N ARG A 39 19.68 -11.31 0.06
CA ARG A 39 18.34 -11.59 -0.50
C ARG A 39 18.13 -13.09 -0.71
N ARG A 40 19.14 -13.80 -1.23
CA ARG A 40 19.10 -15.26 -1.45
C ARG A 40 19.06 -16.02 -0.14
N ALA A 41 19.86 -15.62 0.87
CA ALA A 41 19.86 -16.23 2.19
C ALA A 41 18.48 -16.19 2.88
N LYS A 42 17.69 -15.13 2.66
CA LYS A 42 16.32 -14.99 3.17
C LYS A 42 15.22 -15.46 2.20
N GLN A 43 15.61 -16.06 1.07
CA GLN A 43 14.69 -16.50 0.01
C GLN A 43 13.81 -15.36 -0.51
N VAL A 44 14.34 -14.15 -0.63
CA VAL A 44 13.66 -12.93 -1.11
C VAL A 44 14.33 -12.34 -2.36
N PHE A 45 15.12 -13.13 -3.09
CA PHE A 45 15.69 -12.67 -4.36
C PHE A 45 14.65 -12.79 -5.48
N VAL A 46 14.33 -11.66 -6.12
CA VAL A 46 13.54 -11.56 -7.35
C VAL A 46 14.28 -10.60 -8.28
N SER A 47 14.67 -11.07 -9.47
CA SER A 47 15.54 -10.31 -10.39
C SER A 47 14.91 -9.02 -10.89
N THR A 48 13.58 -8.94 -10.91
CA THR A 48 12.82 -7.78 -11.38
C THR A 48 12.46 -6.79 -10.28
N ASP A 49 12.81 -7.06 -9.01
CA ASP A 49 12.51 -6.10 -7.93
C ASP A 49 13.29 -4.80 -8.14
N ASN A 50 12.60 -3.66 -8.07
CA ASN A 50 13.27 -2.41 -7.80
C ASN A 50 13.81 -2.35 -6.35
N ARG A 51 14.57 -1.29 -6.03
CA ARG A 51 15.22 -1.12 -4.72
C ARG A 51 14.23 -1.13 -3.55
N PHE A 52 13.06 -0.51 -3.70
CA PHE A 52 12.03 -0.51 -2.66
C PHE A 52 11.37 -1.90 -2.52
N GLY A 53 11.00 -2.54 -3.63
CA GLY A 53 10.42 -3.89 -3.64
C GLY A 53 11.34 -4.90 -2.96
N ALA A 54 12.65 -4.87 -3.24
CA ALA A 54 13.63 -5.72 -2.57
C ALA A 54 13.66 -5.46 -1.04
N ALA A 55 13.61 -4.18 -0.63
CA ALA A 55 13.58 -3.80 0.78
C ALA A 55 12.32 -4.25 1.50
N ALA A 56 11.15 -4.03 0.91
CA ALA A 56 9.87 -4.45 1.45
C ALA A 56 9.78 -5.98 1.53
N ARG A 57 10.32 -6.69 0.54
CA ARG A 57 10.38 -8.15 0.54
C ARG A 57 11.23 -8.69 1.68
N LEU A 58 12.41 -8.11 1.91
CA LEU A 58 13.25 -8.49 3.04
C LEU A 58 12.57 -8.14 4.38
N LEU A 59 11.98 -6.95 4.52
CA LEU A 59 11.22 -6.58 5.71
C LEU A 59 10.12 -7.61 6.02
N SER A 60 9.32 -7.98 5.02
CA SER A 60 8.25 -8.96 5.19
C SER A 60 8.75 -10.34 5.60
N ALA A 61 9.93 -10.76 5.13
CA ALA A 61 10.53 -12.03 5.51
C ALA A 61 11.05 -12.01 6.95
N LEU A 62 11.65 -10.89 7.40
CA LEU A 62 12.09 -10.72 8.78
C LEU A 62 10.90 -10.70 9.74
N TRP A 63 9.83 -9.99 9.37
CA TRP A 63 8.57 -10.00 10.12
C TRP A 63 7.98 -11.40 10.21
N ARG A 64 7.89 -12.14 9.09
CA ARG A 64 7.41 -13.53 9.05
C ARG A 64 8.16 -14.44 10.01
N GLU A 65 9.49 -14.33 10.06
CA GLU A 65 10.34 -15.15 10.93
C GLU A 65 10.10 -14.87 12.41
N GLU A 66 9.96 -13.60 12.79
CA GLU A 66 9.62 -13.20 14.16
C GLU A 66 8.25 -13.72 14.58
N GLN A 67 7.27 -13.67 13.67
CA GLN A 67 5.95 -14.25 13.88
C GLN A 67 5.95 -15.80 13.81
N LYS A 68 7.12 -16.42 13.60
CA LYS A 68 7.30 -17.88 13.47
C LYS A 68 6.42 -18.51 12.38
N LEU A 69 6.10 -17.75 11.33
CA LEU A 69 5.22 -18.18 10.26
C LEU A 69 6.00 -19.02 9.24
N PRO A 70 5.55 -20.24 8.89
CA PRO A 70 6.20 -21.04 7.87
C PRO A 70 6.15 -20.34 6.51
N ILE A 71 7.29 -20.31 5.81
CA ILE A 71 7.42 -19.71 4.47
C ILE A 71 6.52 -20.40 3.44
N GLY A 72 5.93 -19.58 2.58
CA GLY A 72 5.12 -19.98 1.45
C GLY A 72 5.93 -20.20 0.17
N ALA A 73 5.20 -20.33 -0.92
CA ALA A 73 5.79 -20.41 -2.25
C ALA A 73 4.94 -19.64 -3.27
N PHE A 74 5.61 -19.20 -4.33
CA PHE A 74 4.98 -18.70 -5.54
C PHE A 74 5.01 -19.81 -6.59
N ILE A 75 3.91 -19.96 -7.33
CA ILE A 75 3.80 -20.94 -8.41
C ILE A 75 4.00 -20.18 -9.72
N VAL A 76 5.01 -20.58 -10.49
CA VAL A 76 5.27 -20.05 -11.83
C VAL A 76 5.03 -21.13 -12.87
N GLY A 77 4.67 -20.73 -14.09
CA GLY A 77 4.49 -21.63 -15.23
C GLY A 77 3.04 -21.79 -15.65
N THR A 78 2.84 -22.58 -16.71
CA THR A 78 1.51 -22.86 -17.29
C THR A 78 0.95 -24.17 -16.77
N LYS A 79 -0.36 -24.38 -16.89
CA LYS A 79 -1.03 -25.61 -16.44
C LYS A 79 -0.37 -26.84 -17.08
N GLY A 80 0.25 -27.68 -16.26
CA GLY A 80 0.99 -28.89 -16.69
C GLY A 80 2.52 -28.78 -16.56
N ASP A 81 3.06 -27.57 -16.45
CA ASP A 81 4.49 -27.30 -16.23
C ASP A 81 4.65 -26.12 -15.26
N THR A 82 4.45 -26.42 -13.97
CA THR A 82 4.50 -25.41 -12.90
C THR A 82 5.66 -25.67 -11.95
N ARG A 83 6.46 -24.64 -11.66
CA ARG A 83 7.51 -24.67 -10.66
C ARG A 83 7.08 -23.94 -9.40
N ARG A 84 7.32 -24.57 -8.25
CA ARG A 84 7.07 -23.98 -6.92
C ARG A 84 8.35 -23.36 -6.38
N ILE A 85 8.36 -22.04 -6.24
CA ILE A 85 9.52 -21.28 -5.75
C ILE A 85 9.23 -20.79 -4.33
N ARG A 86 10.00 -21.24 -3.34
CA ARG A 86 9.89 -20.69 -1.97
C ARG A 86 10.25 -19.22 -1.98
N LEU A 87 9.42 -18.41 -1.33
CA LEU A 87 9.59 -16.96 -1.30
C LEU A 87 9.32 -16.42 0.10
N GLY A 88 10.30 -15.74 0.69
CA GLY A 88 10.32 -15.28 2.08
C GLY A 88 9.18 -14.33 2.43
N SER A 89 8.66 -13.62 1.42
CA SER A 89 7.52 -12.71 1.51
C SER A 89 6.16 -13.39 1.32
N ARG A 90 6.11 -14.73 1.32
CA ARG A 90 4.87 -15.50 1.31
C ARG A 90 4.80 -16.39 2.55
N ILE A 91 3.59 -16.72 2.96
CA ILE A 91 3.33 -17.66 4.06
C ILE A 91 2.74 -18.97 3.52
N SER A 92 2.93 -20.04 4.28
CA SER A 92 2.44 -21.37 3.89
C SER A 92 0.90 -21.39 3.77
N PRO A 93 0.32 -22.30 2.98
CA PRO A 93 -1.13 -22.44 2.89
C PRO A 93 -1.83 -22.69 4.23
N ALA A 94 -1.16 -23.39 5.17
CA ALA A 94 -1.71 -23.61 6.51
C ALA A 94 -1.79 -22.31 7.32
N ALA A 95 -0.72 -21.51 7.31
CA ALA A 95 -0.70 -20.19 7.95
C ALA A 95 -1.70 -19.22 7.30
N ALA A 96 -1.81 -19.25 5.97
CA ALA A 96 -2.79 -18.47 5.22
C ALA A 96 -4.24 -18.81 5.62
N ARG A 97 -4.58 -20.10 5.72
CA ARG A 97 -5.91 -20.54 6.20
C ARG A 97 -6.19 -20.13 7.65
N ALA A 98 -5.15 -20.05 8.47
CA ALA A 98 -5.23 -19.53 9.84
C ALA A 98 -5.31 -18.00 9.90
N GLY A 99 -5.28 -17.29 8.76
CA GLY A 99 -5.40 -15.84 8.69
C GLY A 99 -4.14 -15.07 9.04
N ALA A 100 -2.96 -15.72 9.04
CA ALA A 100 -1.72 -15.10 9.50
C ALA A 100 -1.19 -13.93 8.63
N ASN A 101 -1.88 -13.58 7.54
CA ASN A 101 -1.63 -12.35 6.80
C ASN A 101 -2.35 -11.13 7.39
N PHE A 102 -3.21 -11.31 8.41
CA PHE A 102 -3.95 -10.25 9.08
C PHE A 102 -3.41 -10.01 10.49
N MET A 103 -3.51 -8.78 10.98
CA MET A 103 -2.89 -8.38 12.25
C MET A 103 -3.53 -9.04 13.47
N THR A 104 -4.85 -9.28 13.44
CA THR A 104 -5.61 -9.93 14.52
C THR A 104 -6.66 -10.87 13.95
N SER A 105 -7.28 -11.69 14.81
CA SER A 105 -8.41 -12.55 14.45
C SER A 105 -9.62 -11.75 13.93
N ASP A 106 -9.83 -10.55 14.46
CA ASP A 106 -10.98 -9.70 14.10
C ASP A 106 -10.75 -9.09 12.72
N VAL A 107 -9.52 -8.69 12.40
CA VAL A 107 -9.15 -8.24 11.05
C VAL A 107 -9.28 -9.38 10.04
N MET A 108 -8.91 -10.61 10.43
CA MET A 108 -9.18 -11.80 9.60
C MET A 108 -10.68 -12.01 9.39
N ALA A 109 -11.50 -11.85 10.43
CA ALA A 109 -12.94 -12.01 10.34
C ALA A 109 -13.56 -10.96 9.41
N LEU A 110 -13.11 -9.71 9.49
CA LEU A 110 -13.49 -8.64 8.55
C LEU A 110 -13.14 -9.04 7.11
N ALA A 111 -11.90 -9.46 6.84
CA ALA A 111 -11.50 -9.88 5.48
C ALA A 111 -12.40 -11.00 4.92
N LYS A 112 -12.81 -11.96 5.76
CA LYS A 112 -13.75 -13.02 5.35
C LYS A 112 -15.15 -12.48 5.08
N ALA A 113 -15.62 -11.54 5.90
CA ALA A 113 -16.92 -10.90 5.71
C ALA A 113 -16.93 -10.08 4.40
N GLU A 114 -15.89 -9.30 4.13
CA GLU A 114 -15.75 -8.55 2.88
C GLU A 114 -15.75 -9.49 1.66
N LEU A 115 -15.05 -10.63 1.71
CA LEU A 115 -15.10 -11.61 0.62
C LEU A 115 -16.48 -12.28 0.47
N LEU A 116 -17.19 -12.53 1.57
CA LEU A 116 -18.51 -13.16 1.56
C LEU A 116 -19.57 -12.23 0.98
N PHE A 117 -19.51 -10.94 1.33
CA PHE A 117 -20.49 -9.92 0.95
C PHE A 117 -20.01 -8.98 -0.16
N ARG A 118 -18.90 -9.32 -0.82
CA ARG A 118 -18.31 -8.53 -1.91
C ARG A 118 -19.32 -8.20 -3.00
N GLU A 119 -19.14 -7.04 -3.61
CA GLU A 119 -19.99 -6.60 -4.71
C GLU A 119 -19.89 -7.56 -5.90
N PRO A 120 -20.98 -7.82 -6.64
CA PRO A 120 -20.93 -8.66 -7.83
C PRO A 120 -19.88 -8.16 -8.84
N GLY A 121 -18.92 -9.03 -9.19
CA GLY A 121 -17.82 -8.71 -10.09
C GLY A 121 -16.71 -7.83 -9.50
N SER A 122 -16.68 -7.72 -8.18
CA SER A 122 -15.50 -7.34 -7.38
C SER A 122 -14.25 -8.14 -7.75
N VAL A 123 -13.09 -7.49 -7.71
CA VAL A 123 -11.81 -8.10 -8.09
C VAL A 123 -10.91 -8.28 -6.87
N TRP A 124 -11.15 -9.37 -6.14
CA TRP A 124 -10.29 -9.83 -5.06
C TRP A 124 -9.32 -10.90 -5.56
N ASP A 125 -8.02 -10.69 -5.39
CA ASP A 125 -7.03 -11.74 -5.60
C ASP A 125 -6.88 -12.51 -4.29
N GLU A 126 -7.74 -13.51 -4.09
CA GLU A 126 -7.79 -14.26 -2.83
C GLU A 126 -6.44 -14.93 -2.51
N GLU A 127 -5.74 -15.50 -3.50
CA GLU A 127 -4.44 -16.11 -3.24
C GLU A 127 -3.45 -15.06 -2.72
N ARG A 128 -3.35 -13.91 -3.38
CA ARG A 128 -2.46 -12.82 -2.96
C ARG A 128 -2.90 -12.26 -1.60
N LEU A 129 -4.19 -12.05 -1.38
CA LEU A 129 -4.76 -11.56 -0.13
C LEU A 129 -4.39 -12.44 1.06
N TRP A 130 -4.44 -13.78 0.91
CA TRP A 130 -4.21 -14.69 2.04
C TRP A 130 -2.75 -15.11 2.20
N THR A 131 -1.94 -15.12 1.14
CA THR A 131 -0.60 -15.73 1.16
C THR A 131 0.56 -14.77 0.96
N ASN A 132 0.33 -13.59 0.37
CA ASN A 132 1.39 -12.64 0.03
C ASN A 132 1.47 -11.52 1.08
N LEU A 133 2.59 -11.47 1.81
CA LEU A 133 2.84 -10.44 2.83
C LEU A 133 3.04 -9.03 2.23
N LEU A 134 3.22 -8.94 0.90
CA LEU A 134 3.30 -7.69 0.14
C LEU A 134 2.00 -7.35 -0.59
N SER A 135 0.88 -8.00 -0.26
CA SER A 135 -0.41 -7.68 -0.85
C SER A 135 -0.88 -6.29 -0.43
N SER A 136 -1.14 -5.40 -1.40
CA SER A 136 -1.78 -4.10 -1.14
C SER A 136 -3.19 -4.31 -0.59
N GLN A 137 -3.96 -5.28 -1.09
CA GLN A 137 -5.30 -5.60 -0.55
C GLN A 137 -5.23 -6.02 0.93
N ALA A 138 -4.24 -6.83 1.33
CA ALA A 138 -4.08 -7.21 2.73
C ALA A 138 -3.61 -6.01 3.59
N LEU A 139 -2.72 -5.16 3.06
CA LEU A 139 -2.33 -3.91 3.71
C LEU A 139 -3.55 -2.99 3.91
N THR A 140 -4.39 -2.83 2.88
CA THR A 140 -5.62 -2.02 2.96
C THR A 140 -6.51 -2.50 4.09
N VAL A 141 -6.83 -3.80 4.15
CA VAL A 141 -7.64 -4.35 5.23
C VAL A 141 -6.97 -4.15 6.60
N ASN A 142 -5.66 -4.45 6.72
CA ASN A 142 -4.95 -4.28 7.99
C ASN A 142 -4.90 -2.82 8.46
N LEU A 143 -4.74 -1.85 7.55
CA LEU A 143 -4.67 -0.43 7.88
C LEU A 143 -6.03 0.14 8.28
N TRP A 144 -7.08 -0.24 7.57
CA TRP A 144 -8.41 0.36 7.71
C TRP A 144 -9.32 -0.38 8.69
N ALA A 145 -9.03 -1.63 9.04
CA ALA A 145 -9.88 -2.42 9.93
C ALA A 145 -10.16 -1.74 11.30
N PRO A 146 -9.17 -1.19 12.03
CA PRO A 146 -9.47 -0.49 13.30
C PRO A 146 -10.46 0.66 13.11
N MET A 147 -10.32 1.42 12.02
CA MET A 147 -11.22 2.52 11.68
C MET A 147 -12.62 2.02 11.23
N ALA A 148 -12.71 0.84 10.63
CA ALA A 148 -13.98 0.21 10.28
C ALA A 148 -14.70 -0.35 11.52
N PHE A 149 -13.95 -0.76 12.55
CA PHE A 149 -14.51 -1.20 13.84
C PHE A 149 -14.93 -0.02 14.72
N ASP A 150 -14.21 1.09 14.66
CA ASP A 150 -14.51 2.32 15.39
C ASP A 150 -14.48 3.55 14.46
N LEU A 151 -15.67 4.03 14.10
CA LEU A 151 -15.83 5.23 13.27
C LEU A 151 -15.45 6.53 14.00
N THR A 152 -15.36 6.53 15.33
CA THR A 152 -14.83 7.67 16.09
C THR A 152 -13.34 7.78 15.87
N LEU A 153 -12.61 6.66 15.94
CA LEU A 153 -11.21 6.58 15.53
C LEU A 153 -11.04 7.02 14.08
N ALA A 154 -11.86 6.50 13.15
CA ALA A 154 -11.83 6.91 11.76
C ALA A 154 -12.00 8.43 11.60
N SER A 155 -12.97 9.01 12.32
CA SER A 155 -13.23 10.45 12.32
C SER A 155 -12.02 11.23 12.84
N ALA A 156 -11.40 10.81 13.94
CA ALA A 156 -10.22 11.46 14.50
C ALA A 156 -9.02 11.42 13.54
N VAL A 157 -8.76 10.26 12.92
CA VAL A 157 -7.68 10.08 11.95
C VAL A 157 -7.88 10.97 10.74
N TRP A 158 -9.06 10.90 10.10
CA TRP A 158 -9.30 11.62 8.85
C TRP A 158 -9.53 13.11 9.04
N LYS A 159 -10.06 13.54 10.20
CA LYS A 159 -10.09 14.95 10.58
C LYS A 159 -8.69 15.52 10.82
N SER A 160 -7.76 14.74 11.36
CA SER A 160 -6.37 15.18 11.51
C SER A 160 -5.68 15.37 10.15
N LEU A 161 -5.94 14.47 9.21
CA LEU A 161 -5.33 14.48 7.87
C LEU A 161 -6.00 15.48 6.91
N LEU A 162 -7.30 15.68 7.03
CA LEU A 162 -8.13 16.52 6.16
C LEU A 162 -9.08 17.41 7.01
N PRO A 163 -8.55 18.34 7.82
CA PRO A 163 -9.33 19.08 8.83
C PRO A 163 -10.42 19.97 8.23
N ASP A 164 -10.20 20.49 7.03
CA ASP A 164 -11.15 21.36 6.32
C ASP A 164 -12.18 20.57 5.49
N PHE A 165 -12.17 19.22 5.56
CA PHE A 165 -13.03 18.36 4.74
C PHE A 165 -13.75 17.28 5.53
N VAL A 166 -13.13 16.71 6.56
CA VAL A 166 -13.72 15.63 7.36
C VAL A 166 -14.02 16.10 8.77
N GLN A 167 -15.31 16.09 9.12
CA GLN A 167 -15.75 16.24 10.51
C GLN A 167 -16.06 14.88 11.14
N THR A 168 -16.79 14.03 10.41
CA THR A 168 -17.20 12.69 10.88
C THR A 168 -17.10 11.69 9.73
N VAL A 169 -16.55 10.51 9.99
CA VAL A 169 -16.66 9.34 9.11
C VAL A 169 -17.89 8.54 9.54
N THR A 170 -18.78 8.24 8.61
CA THR A 170 -20.07 7.57 8.89
C THR A 170 -20.10 6.14 8.40
N ARG A 171 -19.26 5.79 7.42
CA ARG A 171 -19.14 4.43 6.88
C ARG A 171 -17.81 4.21 6.19
N ILE A 172 -17.35 2.97 6.17
CA ILE A 172 -16.19 2.53 5.40
C ILE A 172 -16.60 1.32 4.57
N ARG A 173 -16.26 1.32 3.29
CA ARG A 173 -16.52 0.23 2.33
C ARG A 173 -15.20 -0.18 1.69
N PHE A 174 -14.95 -1.48 1.60
CA PHE A 174 -13.76 -2.03 0.94
C PHE A 174 -14.10 -2.43 -0.49
N GLU A 175 -13.15 -2.24 -1.41
CA GLU A 175 -13.27 -2.60 -2.83
C GLU A 175 -14.61 -2.11 -3.43
N HIS A 176 -14.85 -0.80 -3.38
CA HIS A 176 -16.15 -0.25 -3.76
C HIS A 176 -16.15 0.35 -5.17
N SER A 177 -17.20 0.07 -5.94
CA SER A 177 -17.49 0.75 -7.21
C SER A 177 -18.95 1.23 -7.25
N PRO A 178 -19.22 2.55 -7.38
CA PRO A 178 -20.57 3.14 -7.27
C PRO A 178 -21.53 2.74 -8.40
N GLY A 179 -21.01 2.26 -9.53
CA GLY A 179 -21.80 1.82 -10.69
C GLY A 179 -21.06 0.79 -11.53
N ARG A 180 -20.53 -0.24 -10.85
CA ARG A 180 -19.77 -1.32 -11.46
C ARG A 180 -20.49 -1.90 -12.68
N PHE A 181 -19.79 -1.99 -13.81
CA PHE A 181 -20.31 -2.42 -15.11
C PHE A 181 -21.47 -1.61 -15.70
N GLN A 182 -21.87 -0.48 -15.11
CA GLN A 182 -22.91 0.39 -15.67
C GLN A 182 -22.33 1.41 -16.66
N GLU A 183 -23.05 1.69 -17.74
CA GLU A 183 -22.62 2.58 -18.83
C GLU A 183 -22.59 4.06 -18.45
N ASN A 184 -23.39 4.46 -17.45
CA ASN A 184 -23.34 5.82 -16.89
C ASN A 184 -22.02 6.09 -16.12
N TYR A 185 -21.23 5.06 -15.84
CA TYR A 185 -19.82 5.14 -15.46
C TYR A 185 -18.91 4.70 -16.61
N PHE A 186 -18.21 3.57 -16.45
CA PHE A 186 -17.20 3.05 -17.38
C PHE A 186 -17.61 1.74 -18.07
N GLY A 187 -18.70 1.12 -17.63
CA GLY A 187 -19.08 -0.22 -18.07
C GLY A 187 -18.05 -1.30 -17.71
N ASP A 188 -17.21 -1.08 -16.69
CA ASP A 188 -16.12 -1.97 -16.32
C ASP A 188 -16.03 -2.20 -14.80
N GLY A 189 -14.99 -2.93 -14.38
CA GLY A 189 -14.76 -3.32 -12.98
C GLY A 189 -13.90 -2.33 -12.19
N THR A 190 -13.70 -1.08 -12.64
CA THR A 190 -12.94 -0.08 -11.88
C THR A 190 -13.57 0.11 -10.50
N ALA A 191 -12.74 0.10 -9.46
CA ALA A 191 -13.14 0.22 -8.06
C ALA A 191 -12.07 0.98 -7.28
N PHE A 192 -12.44 1.50 -6.12
CA PHE A 192 -11.51 2.03 -5.13
C PHE A 192 -11.19 0.95 -4.10
N ASP A 193 -9.96 0.91 -3.60
CA ASP A 193 -9.60 0.01 -2.50
C ASP A 193 -10.45 0.28 -1.24
N VAL A 194 -10.73 1.55 -0.93
CA VAL A 194 -11.63 1.96 0.16
C VAL A 194 -12.43 3.19 -0.23
N VAL A 195 -13.70 3.25 0.17
CA VAL A 195 -14.48 4.49 0.21
C VAL A 195 -14.98 4.72 1.62
N ALA A 196 -14.61 5.85 2.21
CA ALA A 196 -15.17 6.35 3.46
C ALA A 196 -16.26 7.39 3.15
N GLU A 197 -17.49 7.15 3.60
CA GLU A 197 -18.55 8.15 3.60
C GLU A 197 -18.31 9.09 4.79
N VAL A 198 -18.38 10.40 4.54
CA VAL A 198 -18.06 11.42 5.55
C VAL A 198 -19.10 12.53 5.58
N VAL A 199 -19.14 13.24 6.69
CA VAL A 199 -19.81 14.53 6.83
C VAL A 199 -18.75 15.62 6.97
N THR A 200 -18.89 16.69 6.19
CA THR A 200 -17.97 17.84 6.23
C THR A 200 -18.19 18.69 7.49
N PRO A 201 -17.26 19.60 7.85
CA PRO A 201 -17.49 20.58 8.91
C PRO A 201 -18.75 21.43 8.72
N GLU A 202 -19.16 21.66 7.47
CA GLU A 202 -20.37 22.38 7.09
C GLU A 202 -21.65 21.52 7.15
N GLY A 203 -21.51 20.22 7.41
CA GLY A 203 -22.63 19.28 7.52
C GLY A 203 -23.05 18.62 6.20
N GLU A 204 -22.25 18.73 5.14
CA GLU A 204 -22.55 18.14 3.84
C GLU A 204 -22.14 16.67 3.78
N ILE A 205 -22.90 15.86 3.04
CA ILE A 205 -22.51 14.47 2.75
C ILE A 205 -21.40 14.49 1.70
N ALA A 206 -20.27 13.88 2.02
CA ALA A 206 -19.09 13.79 1.17
C ALA A 206 -18.46 12.38 1.22
N PHE A 207 -17.39 12.16 0.47
CA PHE A 207 -16.62 10.92 0.56
C PHE A 207 -15.11 11.12 0.41
N VAL A 208 -14.36 10.16 0.94
CA VAL A 208 -12.93 9.97 0.71
C VAL A 208 -12.73 8.61 0.02
N ALA A 209 -12.42 8.64 -1.27
CA ALA A 209 -12.12 7.45 -2.06
C ALA A 209 -10.60 7.24 -2.08
N THR A 210 -10.13 6.04 -1.75
CA THR A 210 -8.70 5.76 -1.54
C THR A 210 -8.21 4.63 -2.42
N GLU A 211 -7.04 4.82 -3.02
CA GLU A 211 -6.24 3.79 -3.69
C GLU A 211 -4.94 3.53 -2.92
N MET A 212 -4.66 2.26 -2.61
CA MET A 212 -3.48 1.85 -1.85
C MET A 212 -2.41 1.28 -2.77
N LYS A 213 -1.21 1.87 -2.70
CA LYS A 213 0.01 1.32 -3.32
C LYS A 213 0.98 0.90 -2.23
N TYR A 214 1.49 -0.32 -2.31
CA TYR A 214 2.57 -0.80 -1.46
C TYR A 214 3.87 -0.95 -2.24
N VAL A 215 4.06 -2.08 -2.94
CA VAL A 215 5.27 -2.41 -3.70
C VAL A 215 5.12 -2.17 -5.20
N GLU A 216 3.94 -1.74 -5.64
CA GLU A 216 3.61 -1.44 -7.02
C GLU A 216 4.57 -0.39 -7.59
N GLU A 217 4.97 -0.60 -8.85
CA GLU A 217 5.92 0.26 -9.55
C GLU A 217 5.24 1.31 -10.42
N MET A 218 3.90 1.44 -10.40
CA MET A 218 3.16 2.32 -11.33
C MET A 218 3.44 1.99 -12.82
N LEU A 219 3.76 0.72 -13.11
CA LEU A 219 4.04 0.21 -14.46
C LEU A 219 3.07 -0.89 -14.90
N ALA A 220 2.02 -1.16 -14.11
CA ALA A 220 1.02 -2.14 -14.48
C ALA A 220 0.38 -1.74 -15.82
N PRO A 221 0.15 -2.69 -16.74
CA PRO A 221 -0.45 -2.39 -18.04
C PRO A 221 -1.73 -1.57 -17.89
N ALA A 222 -1.88 -0.54 -18.72
CA ALA A 222 -3.11 0.23 -18.77
C ALA A 222 -4.29 -0.68 -19.12
N ALA A 223 -5.49 -0.31 -18.65
CA ALA A 223 -6.70 -0.99 -19.05
C ALA A 223 -6.85 -0.95 -20.59
N ARG A 224 -7.54 -1.95 -21.15
CA ARG A 224 -7.91 -1.89 -22.58
C ARG A 224 -8.72 -0.61 -22.80
N HIS A 225 -8.25 0.23 -23.71
CA HIS A 225 -8.86 1.52 -24.00
C HIS A 225 -10.34 1.38 -24.38
N ARG A 226 -11.14 2.36 -23.92
CA ARG A 226 -12.57 2.51 -24.21
C ARG A 226 -12.83 4.00 -24.48
N GLU A 227 -13.67 4.30 -25.46
CA GLU A 227 -14.04 5.69 -25.82
C GLU A 227 -14.60 6.47 -24.63
N ARG A 228 -15.40 5.79 -23.80
CA ARG A 228 -15.98 6.33 -22.56
C ARG A 228 -14.94 6.96 -21.63
N TYR A 229 -13.70 6.46 -21.63
CA TYR A 229 -12.63 7.02 -20.80
C TYR A 229 -12.24 8.43 -21.25
N ASP A 230 -12.13 8.66 -22.54
CA ASP A 230 -11.73 9.97 -23.07
C ASP A 230 -12.90 10.95 -22.95
N GLU A 231 -14.13 10.49 -23.23
CA GLU A 231 -15.35 11.29 -23.01
C GLU A 231 -15.47 11.79 -21.57
N THR A 232 -15.38 10.88 -20.60
CA THR A 232 -15.54 11.22 -19.18
C THR A 232 -14.36 12.02 -18.64
N THR A 233 -13.14 11.82 -19.16
CA THR A 233 -11.98 12.65 -18.81
C THR A 233 -12.22 14.10 -19.24
N ARG A 234 -12.65 14.33 -20.48
CA ARG A 234 -13.00 15.67 -20.97
C ARG A 234 -14.14 16.29 -20.17
N ALA A 235 -15.23 15.55 -19.97
CA ALA A 235 -16.42 16.05 -19.28
C ALA A 235 -16.20 16.31 -17.78
N SER A 236 -15.25 15.59 -17.15
CA SER A 236 -14.91 15.79 -15.74
C SER A 236 -14.39 17.19 -15.44
N GLY A 237 -13.79 17.86 -16.42
CA GLY A 237 -13.17 19.17 -16.25
C GLY A 237 -11.99 19.19 -15.26
N LEU A 238 -11.46 18.05 -14.82
CA LEU A 238 -10.43 17.95 -13.78
C LEU A 238 -9.05 18.45 -14.22
N TYR A 239 -8.71 18.26 -15.50
CA TYR A 239 -7.34 18.35 -16.01
C TYR A 239 -7.07 19.66 -16.76
N HIS A 240 -5.82 20.13 -16.73
CA HIS A 240 -5.37 21.25 -17.56
C HIS A 240 -5.49 20.91 -19.05
N ASP A 241 -4.99 19.73 -19.43
CA ASP A 241 -5.17 19.14 -20.76
C ASP A 241 -5.71 17.70 -20.59
N PRO A 242 -7.01 17.46 -20.82
CA PRO A 242 -7.57 16.11 -20.72
C PRO A 242 -7.02 15.15 -21.79
N GLU A 243 -6.32 15.66 -22.80
CA GLU A 243 -5.72 14.86 -23.87
C GLU A 243 -4.22 14.57 -23.65
N ASP A 244 -3.62 15.00 -22.53
CA ASP A 244 -2.19 14.78 -22.29
C ASP A 244 -1.84 13.27 -22.37
N PRO A 245 -0.85 12.87 -23.20
CA PRO A 245 -0.42 11.48 -23.31
C PRO A 245 0.03 10.84 -21.98
N LEU A 246 0.48 11.62 -21.00
CA LEU A 246 0.82 11.18 -19.66
C LEU A 246 -0.35 10.47 -18.98
N LEU A 247 -1.56 11.00 -19.12
CA LEU A 247 -2.79 10.47 -18.52
C LEU A 247 -3.17 9.08 -19.05
N ARG A 248 -2.55 8.64 -20.16
CA ARG A 248 -2.75 7.31 -20.76
C ARG A 248 -1.61 6.33 -20.45
N ARG A 249 -0.55 6.77 -19.77
CA ARG A 249 0.57 5.90 -19.42
C ARG A 249 0.20 4.94 -18.28
N PRO A 250 0.84 3.75 -18.22
CA PRO A 250 0.77 2.86 -17.07
C PRO A 250 0.88 3.61 -15.74
N GLY A 251 0.06 3.23 -14.76
CA GLY A 251 -0.04 3.91 -13.47
C GLY A 251 -0.92 5.17 -13.50
N PHE A 252 -0.61 6.14 -14.36
CA PHE A 252 -1.39 7.39 -14.49
C PHE A 252 -2.80 7.14 -15.02
N GLU A 253 -2.94 6.19 -15.95
CA GLU A 253 -4.23 5.79 -16.50
C GLU A 253 -5.19 5.26 -15.42
N GLN A 254 -4.67 4.49 -14.45
CA GLN A 254 -5.47 4.00 -13.33
C GLN A 254 -5.90 5.16 -12.44
N LEU A 255 -4.97 6.03 -12.03
CA LEU A 255 -5.28 7.20 -11.20
C LEU A 255 -6.31 8.11 -11.86
N ARG A 256 -6.15 8.36 -13.16
CA ARG A 256 -7.10 9.12 -13.98
C ARG A 256 -8.49 8.51 -13.93
N ARG A 257 -8.62 7.19 -14.16
CA ARG A 257 -9.93 6.52 -14.12
C ARG A 257 -10.57 6.63 -12.75
N GLU A 258 -9.84 6.37 -11.69
CA GLU A 258 -10.35 6.42 -10.32
C GLU A 258 -10.78 7.85 -9.94
N HIS A 259 -9.98 8.87 -10.29
CA HIS A 259 -10.34 10.26 -10.03
C HIS A 259 -11.55 10.72 -10.84
N VAL A 260 -11.62 10.37 -12.13
CA VAL A 260 -12.80 10.65 -12.96
C VAL A 260 -14.03 9.92 -12.44
N MET A 261 -13.90 8.68 -11.96
CA MET A 261 -15.00 7.94 -11.33
C MET A 261 -15.48 8.63 -10.06
N ALA A 262 -14.57 9.18 -9.25
CA ALA A 262 -14.93 9.98 -8.09
C ALA A 262 -15.67 11.26 -8.50
N GLN A 263 -15.23 11.97 -9.56
CA GLN A 263 -15.97 13.13 -10.07
C GLN A 263 -17.38 12.75 -10.54
N LEU A 264 -17.53 11.62 -11.24
CA LEU A 264 -18.84 11.12 -11.65
C LEU A 264 -19.76 10.80 -10.46
N MET A 265 -19.23 10.39 -9.31
CA MET A 265 -20.04 10.22 -8.09
C MET A 265 -20.65 11.54 -7.63
N VAL A 266 -19.87 12.63 -7.67
CA VAL A 266 -20.36 13.98 -7.35
C VAL A 266 -21.35 14.46 -8.41
N ASP A 267 -21.01 14.31 -9.69
CA ASP A 267 -21.86 14.74 -10.81
C ASP A 267 -23.22 14.02 -10.82
N HIS A 268 -23.27 12.75 -10.39
CA HIS A 268 -24.50 11.97 -10.25
C HIS A 268 -25.25 12.21 -8.93
N GLY A 269 -24.75 13.12 -8.08
CA GLY A 269 -25.39 13.50 -6.82
C GLY A 269 -25.32 12.44 -5.71
N LEU A 270 -24.37 11.50 -5.78
CA LEU A 270 -24.15 10.53 -4.68
C LEU A 270 -23.57 11.18 -3.44
N ALA A 271 -22.87 12.30 -3.59
CA ALA A 271 -22.38 13.14 -2.53
C ALA A 271 -22.20 14.58 -3.05
N ALA A 272 -22.20 15.56 -2.15
CA ALA A 272 -21.97 16.95 -2.53
C ALA A 272 -20.51 17.20 -2.94
N ARG A 273 -19.56 16.55 -2.26
CA ARG A 273 -18.11 16.74 -2.46
C ARG A 273 -17.35 15.44 -2.29
N GLY A 274 -16.14 15.39 -2.85
CA GLY A 274 -15.30 14.19 -2.78
C GLY A 274 -13.81 14.50 -2.73
N LYS A 275 -13.03 13.57 -2.17
CA LYS A 275 -11.57 13.51 -2.27
C LYS A 275 -11.16 12.15 -2.82
N PHE A 276 -10.27 12.15 -3.81
CA PHE A 276 -9.55 10.96 -4.24
C PHE A 276 -8.14 10.96 -3.64
N ILE A 277 -7.82 9.92 -2.88
CA ILE A 277 -6.60 9.82 -2.10
C ILE A 277 -5.75 8.65 -2.59
N THR A 278 -4.45 8.88 -2.72
CA THR A 278 -3.48 7.78 -2.85
C THR A 278 -2.68 7.61 -1.58
N ILE A 279 -2.43 6.37 -1.17
CA ILE A 279 -1.56 6.06 -0.03
C ILE A 279 -0.41 5.21 -0.51
N ALA A 280 0.82 5.59 -0.17
CA ALA A 280 2.01 4.79 -0.47
C ALA A 280 3.11 4.95 0.59
N PRO A 281 3.98 3.95 0.83
CA PRO A 281 5.15 4.13 1.69
C PRO A 281 6.04 5.25 1.18
N ARG A 282 6.54 6.11 2.08
CA ARG A 282 7.43 7.23 1.74
C ARG A 282 8.67 6.80 0.94
N LEU A 283 9.18 5.59 1.22
CA LEU A 283 10.34 5.03 0.51
C LEU A 283 10.02 4.43 -0.87
N ASN A 284 8.74 4.22 -1.20
CA ASN A 284 8.32 3.90 -2.59
C ASN A 284 8.32 5.20 -3.40
N ARG A 285 9.51 5.71 -3.70
CA ARG A 285 9.70 6.99 -4.38
C ARG A 285 9.05 7.06 -5.76
N ARG A 286 8.86 5.92 -6.43
CA ARG A 286 8.18 5.89 -7.74
C ARG A 286 6.68 6.16 -7.57
N ALA A 287 6.01 5.51 -6.62
CA ALA A 287 4.62 5.81 -6.30
C ALA A 287 4.44 7.28 -5.85
N ILE A 288 5.31 7.76 -4.95
CA ILE A 288 5.27 9.17 -4.50
C ILE A 288 5.46 10.14 -5.67
N ALA A 289 6.47 9.93 -6.52
CA ALA A 289 6.71 10.79 -7.68
C ALA A 289 5.55 10.74 -8.69
N SER A 290 4.96 9.56 -8.92
CA SER A 290 3.79 9.42 -9.79
C SER A 290 2.59 10.20 -9.27
N SER A 291 2.29 10.15 -7.96
CA SER A 291 1.23 10.97 -7.38
C SER A 291 1.52 12.48 -7.51
N THR A 292 2.76 12.91 -7.29
CA THR A 292 3.15 14.32 -7.49
C THR A 292 3.00 14.76 -8.95
N MET A 293 3.45 13.95 -9.89
CA MET A 293 3.30 14.25 -11.32
C MET A 293 1.84 14.26 -11.73
N TYR A 294 1.03 13.32 -11.24
CA TYR A 294 -0.40 13.26 -11.53
C TYR A 294 -1.13 14.50 -11.00
N ALA A 295 -0.81 14.95 -9.78
CA ALA A 295 -1.39 16.16 -9.21
C ALA A 295 -1.10 17.42 -10.04
N ALA A 296 0.04 17.46 -10.73
CA ALA A 296 0.43 18.59 -11.59
C ALA A 296 -0.39 18.67 -12.90
N GLU A 297 -1.10 17.60 -13.28
CA GLU A 297 -2.00 17.59 -14.43
C GLU A 297 -3.38 18.20 -14.13
N LEU A 298 -3.69 18.45 -12.85
CA LEU A 298 -5.01 18.89 -12.39
C LEU A 298 -5.10 20.42 -12.34
N GLN A 299 -6.24 20.97 -12.77
CA GLN A 299 -6.51 22.42 -12.70
C GLN A 299 -6.42 22.97 -11.28
N ASP A 300 -6.96 22.20 -10.33
CA ASP A 300 -6.86 22.45 -8.90
C ASP A 300 -6.81 21.11 -8.17
N ALA A 301 -5.60 20.70 -7.80
CA ALA A 301 -5.38 19.45 -7.10
C ALA A 301 -6.12 19.39 -5.77
N LEU A 302 -6.32 20.50 -5.05
CA LEU A 302 -6.98 20.45 -3.74
C LEU A 302 -8.51 20.46 -3.85
N GLY A 303 -9.09 20.72 -5.02
CA GLY A 303 -10.55 20.82 -5.19
C GLY A 303 -11.18 21.93 -4.34
N LYS A 304 -10.45 23.05 -4.20
CA LYS A 304 -10.89 24.27 -3.49
C LYS A 304 -11.70 25.21 -4.38
N THR A 305 -11.60 25.08 -5.70
CA THR A 305 -12.38 25.85 -6.68
C THR A 305 -13.41 24.97 -7.37
N GLN A 306 -14.64 25.49 -7.47
CA GLN A 306 -15.69 24.90 -8.29
C GLN A 306 -15.32 24.93 -9.78
N HIS A 307 -16.00 24.11 -10.56
CA HIS A 307 -16.00 24.21 -12.01
C HIS A 307 -16.68 25.52 -12.46
N ASP A 308 -16.37 25.99 -13.67
CA ASP A 308 -16.99 27.20 -14.25
C ASP A 308 -18.53 27.09 -14.38
N ASP A 309 -19.04 25.86 -14.45
CA ASP A 309 -20.47 25.54 -14.49
C ASP A 309 -21.12 25.41 -13.09
N GLY A 310 -20.35 25.68 -12.03
CA GLY A 310 -20.80 25.66 -10.63
C GLY A 310 -20.75 24.28 -9.96
N ARG A 311 -20.33 23.22 -10.65
CA ARG A 311 -20.17 21.90 -10.03
C ARG A 311 -19.02 21.88 -9.03
N GLU A 312 -19.14 21.05 -7.99
CA GLU A 312 -18.05 20.77 -7.06
C GLU A 312 -16.98 19.91 -7.72
N ARG A 313 -15.72 20.22 -7.41
CA ARG A 313 -14.56 19.56 -7.97
C ARG A 313 -13.97 18.58 -6.96
N VAL A 314 -13.83 17.32 -7.37
CA VAL A 314 -13.18 16.31 -6.53
C VAL A 314 -11.68 16.60 -6.45
N GLY A 315 -11.19 16.85 -5.23
CA GLY A 315 -9.76 17.05 -4.99
C GLY A 315 -8.96 15.74 -5.00
N PHE A 316 -7.66 15.85 -5.24
CA PHE A 316 -6.68 14.77 -5.17
C PHE A 316 -5.58 15.08 -4.17
N GLU A 317 -5.31 14.16 -3.24
CA GLU A 317 -4.17 14.28 -2.33
C GLU A 317 -3.46 12.92 -2.16
N ALA A 318 -2.17 12.97 -1.82
CA ALA A 318 -1.36 11.77 -1.63
C ALA A 318 -0.77 11.77 -0.22
N PHE A 319 -1.04 10.70 0.54
CA PHE A 319 -0.49 10.51 1.88
C PHE A 319 0.56 9.42 1.90
N THR A 320 1.56 9.58 2.76
CA THR A 320 2.47 8.47 3.06
C THR A 320 1.79 7.48 4.01
N LEU A 321 2.02 6.18 3.83
CA LEU A 321 1.55 5.15 4.77
C LEU A 321 1.96 5.47 6.21
N GLU A 322 3.18 5.98 6.40
CA GLU A 322 3.72 6.42 7.68
C GLU A 322 2.89 7.53 8.34
N ALA A 323 2.34 8.46 7.54
CA ALA A 323 1.49 9.54 8.05
C ALA A 323 0.15 9.03 8.55
N ILE A 324 -0.45 8.06 7.86
CA ILE A 324 -1.70 7.41 8.30
C ILE A 324 -1.45 6.62 9.58
N ILE A 325 -0.37 5.83 9.65
CA ILE A 325 0.00 5.08 10.86
C ILE A 325 0.22 6.02 12.05
N ARG A 326 0.88 7.16 11.84
CA ARG A 326 1.04 8.18 12.89
C ARG A 326 -0.31 8.76 13.31
N ALA A 327 -1.20 9.11 12.38
CA ALA A 327 -2.52 9.62 12.70
C ALA A 327 -3.35 8.62 13.52
N ILE A 328 -3.25 7.31 13.22
CA ILE A 328 -3.86 6.23 14.02
C ILE A 328 -3.30 6.23 15.44
N ALA A 329 -1.97 6.33 15.60
CA ALA A 329 -1.33 6.39 16.92
C ALA A 329 -1.77 7.63 17.71
N ASP A 330 -1.77 8.80 17.08
CA ASP A 330 -2.14 10.08 17.69
C ASP A 330 -3.62 10.12 18.07
N ALA A 331 -4.47 9.35 17.37
CA ALA A 331 -5.89 9.18 17.68
C ALA A 331 -6.17 8.15 18.80
N GLY A 332 -5.14 7.53 19.38
CA GLY A 332 -5.25 6.65 20.56
C GLY A 332 -4.91 5.18 20.31
N GLU A 333 -4.71 4.76 19.06
CA GLU A 333 -4.42 3.36 18.69
C GLU A 333 -2.91 3.08 18.52
N GLY A 334 -2.13 3.51 19.51
CA GLY A 334 -0.66 3.45 19.48
C GLY A 334 -0.08 2.03 19.38
N GLU A 335 -0.72 1.04 20.03
CA GLU A 335 -0.27 -0.36 19.97
C GLU A 335 -0.47 -0.93 18.57
N TYR A 336 -1.67 -0.78 17.99
CA TYR A 336 -1.95 -1.27 16.65
C TYR A 336 -1.12 -0.54 15.59
N ALA A 337 -0.93 0.78 15.72
CA ALA A 337 -0.04 1.55 14.87
C ALA A 337 1.40 1.04 14.91
N SER A 338 1.90 0.63 16.08
CA SER A 338 3.23 0.04 16.23
C SER A 338 3.35 -1.31 15.51
N LEU A 339 2.30 -2.13 15.53
CA LEU A 339 2.25 -3.38 14.78
C LEU A 339 2.25 -3.15 13.27
N LEU A 340 1.49 -2.16 12.79
CA LEU A 340 1.50 -1.75 11.38
C LEU A 340 2.90 -1.26 10.96
N TRP A 341 3.53 -0.42 11.79
CA TRP A 341 4.88 0.09 11.53
C TRP A 341 5.91 -1.02 11.41
N ALA A 342 5.95 -1.93 12.39
CA ALA A 342 6.88 -3.05 12.43
C ALA A 342 6.77 -3.95 11.19
N ARG A 343 5.56 -4.06 10.64
CA ARG A 343 5.28 -4.90 9.48
C ARG A 343 5.56 -4.23 8.13
N TYR A 344 5.21 -2.95 7.98
CA TYR A 344 5.17 -2.29 6.67
C TYR A 344 6.19 -1.15 6.49
N CYS A 345 6.69 -0.56 7.58
CA CYS A 345 7.47 0.68 7.53
C CYS A 345 8.84 0.63 8.24
N ASP A 346 9.13 -0.39 9.06
CA ASP A 346 10.40 -0.51 9.79
C ASP A 346 11.57 -0.94 8.89
N PHE A 347 11.97 -0.06 7.96
CA PHE A 347 13.11 -0.29 7.09
C PHE A 347 14.47 -0.15 7.83
N HIS A 348 14.50 0.41 9.04
CA HIS A 348 15.69 0.36 9.88
C HIS A 348 16.02 -1.06 10.34
N ARG A 349 15.00 -1.91 10.56
CA ARG A 349 15.19 -3.36 10.74
C ARG A 349 15.92 -4.02 9.57
N VAL A 350 15.59 -3.62 8.34
CA VAL A 350 16.28 -4.11 7.13
C VAL A 350 17.74 -3.69 7.13
N VAL A 351 18.02 -2.42 7.44
CA VAL A 351 19.40 -1.91 7.52
C VAL A 351 20.22 -2.67 8.55
N ARG A 352 19.69 -2.88 9.77
CA ARG A 352 20.36 -3.64 10.83
C ARG A 352 20.72 -5.04 10.35
N HIS A 353 19.74 -5.76 9.79
CA HIS A 353 19.94 -7.12 9.30
C HIS A 353 21.02 -7.20 8.20
N VAL A 354 21.00 -6.27 7.25
CA VAL A 354 22.00 -6.22 6.16
C VAL A 354 23.40 -5.95 6.73
N MET A 355 23.55 -4.98 7.65
CA MET A 355 24.85 -4.67 8.26
C MET A 355 25.40 -5.85 9.06
N GLU A 356 24.57 -6.49 9.88
CA GLU A 356 24.95 -7.70 10.65
C GLU A 356 25.40 -8.83 9.71
N THR A 357 24.67 -9.04 8.61
CA THR A 357 24.98 -10.11 7.64
C THR A 357 26.29 -9.82 6.89
N ILE A 358 26.55 -8.57 6.53
CA ILE A 358 27.81 -8.18 5.86
C ILE A 358 29.00 -8.41 6.78
N VAL A 359 28.90 -8.02 8.05
CA VAL A 359 30.00 -8.16 9.02
C VAL A 359 30.31 -9.63 9.31
N THR A 360 29.28 -10.48 9.34
CA THR A 360 29.43 -11.91 9.69
C THR A 360 29.77 -12.81 8.50
N THR A 361 29.66 -12.31 7.26
CA THR A 361 29.98 -13.08 6.04
C THR A 361 31.46 -12.91 5.66
N PRO A 362 32.27 -13.98 5.60
CA PRO A 362 33.68 -13.89 5.21
C PRO A 362 33.85 -13.27 3.81
N ALA A 363 34.80 -12.34 3.65
CA ALA A 363 34.99 -11.52 2.45
C ALA A 363 35.10 -12.30 1.12
N GLY A 364 35.60 -13.55 1.15
CA GLY A 364 35.70 -14.41 -0.04
C GLY A 364 34.39 -15.09 -0.47
N LYS A 365 33.37 -15.19 0.39
CA LYS A 365 32.07 -15.84 0.07
C LYS A 365 30.96 -14.85 -0.32
N ALA A 366 31.11 -13.57 0.02
CA ALA A 366 30.10 -12.54 -0.21
C ALA A 366 29.88 -12.20 -1.70
N PHE A 367 30.90 -12.42 -2.55
CA PHE A 367 30.89 -12.08 -3.97
C PHE A 367 30.81 -13.30 -4.92
N ASP A 368 31.05 -14.52 -4.42
CA ASP A 368 31.16 -15.76 -5.23
C ASP A 368 29.84 -16.55 -5.38
N GLN A 369 28.71 -16.07 -4.84
CA GLN A 369 27.41 -16.76 -4.95
C GLN A 369 26.72 -16.62 -6.32
N THR A 370 27.49 -16.39 -7.39
CA THR A 370 27.02 -16.46 -8.78
C THR A 370 26.82 -17.89 -9.30
N ASN A 371 27.21 -18.94 -8.57
CA ASN A 371 27.20 -20.33 -9.04
C ASN A 371 26.36 -21.31 -8.20
N LEU A 372 25.08 -21.00 -7.94
CA LEU A 372 24.13 -21.96 -7.33
C LEU A 372 23.05 -22.47 -8.30
N ASP A 373 23.17 -22.20 -9.59
CA ASP A 373 22.26 -22.74 -10.63
C ASP A 373 22.76 -24.06 -11.27
N ALA A 374 23.85 -24.65 -10.77
CA ALA A 374 24.43 -25.89 -11.32
C ALA A 374 24.10 -27.19 -10.53
N GLN A 375 23.24 -27.15 -9.51
CA GLN A 375 22.87 -28.35 -8.74
C GLN A 375 21.36 -28.45 -8.48
N VAL A 376 20.57 -28.47 -9.56
CA VAL A 376 19.19 -29.02 -9.55
C VAL A 376 18.96 -29.93 -10.78
N GLU A 377 20.03 -30.49 -11.36
CA GLU A 377 19.94 -31.65 -12.25
C GLU A 377 20.69 -32.82 -11.60
N ALA A 378 19.97 -33.53 -10.74
CA ALA A 378 20.18 -34.94 -10.39
C ALA A 378 18.90 -35.50 -9.78
#